data_AF-A0A1F8PY11-F1
#
_entry.id   AF-A0A1F8PY11-F1
#
_cell.length_a   1.000
_cell.length_b   1.000
_cell.length_c   1.000
_cell.angle_alpha   90.00
_cell.angle_beta   90.00
_cell.angle_gamma   90.00
#
_symmetry.space_group_name_H-M   'P 1'
#
loop_
_entity.id
_entity.type
_entity.pdbx_description
1 polymer ?
#
loop_
_entity_poly.entity_id
_entity_poly.type
_entity_poly.pdbx_seq_one_letter_code
_entity_poly.pdbx_strand_id
1 'polypeptide(L)'
;MQKAGMLQKSLFILAILVLSTSIASCAGTTMGVNAILQNQFDIDPVFREFYDMLGGEDVLRPAISPLFEVNDARYQFTAAGLMVHDPQNPKGQAYYLAGLGLDMGILEPAVSAPDDSQARYMDGHVIGEYFVPFYERLGGKRVVGKPVTEMHYNPEKGRYEQYFENLGMYWLENSPPGEVHLLASGVWKCNSSCLSYPPGNDTVEIPHRIDQVFDDAVARWGIDFTGRAITEPRQTPDGYTEQVFENVVLLVEAGGAGRAFLRPITKDSGYPPDPPSDETEVEGQKFIAVQGGKGYNVPQQFLDYIARHGSLEVSGMPVSEFEQVRERLSRQCFTNLCLEMYPGLDGSPRVRPAPLGYTYKILPIQALDQPREELIKTPQEVAQVSSDNPTQPQATEMSWPTSAARELSMKVWESYSMVAPNQSQEIGVSILENNKPVRNLEPYLTVTYPDGREKTYYMFPTGEDGVSRVLLEAIEVPNGTLIPYQACIIDLNNEKYCVKHSFMIWQNP
;
A
#
# COMPACT_ATOMS: atom_id res chain seq x y z
N MET A 1 -44.41 -69.85 60.21
CA MET A 1 -43.11 -69.30 59.79
C MET A 1 -43.33 -68.09 58.87
N GLN A 2 -42.30 -67.25 58.67
CA GLN A 2 -42.33 -66.08 57.75
C GLN A 2 -43.32 -64.94 58.06
N LYS A 3 -43.26 -64.37 59.28
CA LYS A 3 -43.63 -62.96 59.55
C LYS A 3 -42.36 -62.15 59.87
N ALA A 4 -41.51 -61.93 58.87
CA ALA A 4 -40.24 -61.20 59.04
C ALA A 4 -39.74 -60.48 57.76
N GLY A 5 -40.60 -60.27 56.75
CA GLY A 5 -40.19 -59.75 55.43
C GLY A 5 -40.77 -58.40 55.01
N MET A 6 -41.67 -57.79 55.80
CA MET A 6 -42.47 -56.65 55.34
C MET A 6 -42.16 -55.32 56.05
N LEU A 7 -41.63 -55.31 57.28
CA LEU A 7 -41.19 -54.07 57.94
C LEU A 7 -39.90 -53.49 57.34
N GLN A 8 -39.01 -54.33 56.80
CA GLN A 8 -37.71 -53.89 56.30
C GLN A 8 -37.79 -53.23 54.90
N LYS A 9 -38.87 -53.45 54.15
CA LYS A 9 -39.14 -52.72 52.89
C LYS A 9 -39.81 -51.36 53.11
N SER A 10 -40.65 -51.22 54.14
CA SER A 10 -41.27 -49.92 54.47
C SER A 10 -40.28 -48.91 55.07
N LEU A 11 -39.28 -49.36 55.84
CA LEU A 11 -38.20 -48.47 56.29
C LEU A 11 -37.30 -47.99 55.13
N PHE A 12 -37.05 -48.83 54.12
CA PHE A 12 -36.22 -48.45 52.97
C PHE A 12 -36.90 -47.43 52.04
N ILE A 13 -38.24 -47.51 51.87
CA ILE A 13 -38.98 -46.54 51.06
C ILE A 13 -39.12 -45.19 51.81
N LEU A 14 -39.29 -45.20 53.14
CA LEU A 14 -39.34 -43.97 53.92
C LEU A 14 -37.96 -43.29 54.02
N ALA A 15 -36.86 -44.06 54.07
CA ALA A 15 -35.50 -43.53 54.01
C ALA A 15 -35.18 -42.85 52.65
N ILE A 16 -35.81 -43.28 51.56
CA ILE A 16 -35.65 -42.66 50.24
C ILE A 16 -36.56 -41.42 50.10
N LEU A 17 -37.75 -41.41 50.70
CA LEU A 17 -38.66 -40.24 50.63
C LEU A 17 -38.27 -39.07 51.56
N VAL A 18 -37.54 -39.33 52.65
CA VAL A 18 -37.05 -38.28 53.57
C VAL A 18 -35.66 -37.76 53.16
N LEU A 19 -34.92 -38.48 52.32
CA LEU A 19 -33.68 -37.98 51.68
C LEU A 19 -33.95 -37.14 50.42
N SER A 20 -35.21 -37.01 49.99
CA SER A 20 -35.63 -36.17 48.85
C SER A 20 -36.21 -34.79 49.23
N THR A 21 -36.24 -34.43 50.52
CA THR A 21 -36.76 -33.12 51.00
C THR A 21 -35.70 -32.29 51.75
N SER A 22 -34.43 -32.53 51.47
CA SER A 22 -33.29 -31.80 52.07
C SER A 22 -32.34 -31.17 51.04
N ILE A 23 -32.82 -30.91 49.83
CA ILE A 23 -32.26 -29.81 49.04
C ILE A 23 -32.97 -28.54 49.52
N ALA A 24 -32.58 -28.10 50.72
CA ALA A 24 -32.79 -26.71 51.08
C ALA A 24 -32.12 -25.88 49.98
N SER A 25 -32.90 -25.03 49.32
CA SER A 25 -32.37 -24.13 48.31
C SER A 25 -31.30 -23.27 48.97
N CYS A 26 -30.04 -23.64 48.75
CA CYS A 26 -29.07 -22.62 48.47
C CYS A 26 -29.61 -21.88 47.25
N ALA A 27 -30.30 -20.77 47.53
CA ALA A 27 -30.00 -19.52 46.86
C ALA A 27 -28.52 -19.18 47.13
N GLY A 28 -27.61 -20.06 46.68
CA GLY A 28 -26.39 -19.61 46.10
C GLY A 28 -26.87 -18.70 45.00
N THR A 29 -26.64 -17.42 45.22
CA THR A 29 -26.88 -16.39 44.22
C THR A 29 -26.25 -16.93 42.95
N THR A 30 -27.08 -17.35 42.00
CA THR A 30 -26.73 -17.17 40.60
C THR A 30 -26.55 -15.67 40.48
N MET A 31 -25.34 -15.21 40.80
CA MET A 31 -24.80 -13.97 40.28
C MET A 31 -24.90 -14.21 38.79
N GLY A 32 -25.98 -13.68 38.23
CA GLY A 32 -26.31 -13.92 36.85
C GLY A 32 -25.10 -13.49 36.04
N VAL A 33 -24.80 -14.22 34.97
CA VAL A 33 -23.87 -13.73 33.96
C VAL A 33 -24.36 -12.36 33.40
N ASN A 34 -25.63 -12.03 33.66
CA ASN A 34 -26.28 -10.70 33.64
C ASN A 34 -25.71 -9.66 34.66
N ALA A 35 -24.43 -9.75 35.04
CA ALA A 35 -23.73 -8.74 35.84
C ALA A 35 -22.59 -8.05 35.07
N ILE A 36 -22.58 -8.17 33.73
CA ILE A 36 -21.84 -7.30 32.80
C ILE A 36 -22.86 -6.59 31.87
N LEU A 37 -23.91 -6.02 32.48
CA LEU A 37 -24.91 -5.17 31.82
C LEU A 37 -25.05 -3.83 32.57
N GLN A 38 -23.92 -3.17 32.81
CA GLN A 38 -23.86 -1.78 33.26
C GLN A 38 -22.64 -1.08 32.66
N ASN A 39 -22.76 -0.72 31.38
CA ASN A 39 -22.23 0.49 30.76
C ASN A 39 -22.41 0.35 29.24
N GLN A 40 -23.50 0.89 28.73
CA GLN A 40 -23.65 1.30 27.34
C GLN A 40 -24.16 2.73 27.44
N PHE A 41 -23.53 3.68 26.75
CA PHE A 41 -24.06 5.03 26.74
C PHE A 41 -25.24 5.09 25.76
N ASP A 42 -26.28 5.83 26.12
CA ASP A 42 -27.35 6.15 25.19
C ASP A 42 -26.87 7.22 24.19
N ILE A 43 -27.35 7.15 22.95
CA ILE A 43 -27.21 8.25 21.99
C ILE A 43 -28.01 9.45 22.50
N ASP A 44 -27.31 10.55 22.75
CA ASP A 44 -27.91 11.78 23.27
C ASP A 44 -29.00 12.29 22.30
N PRO A 45 -30.13 12.83 22.80
CA PRO A 45 -31.17 13.39 21.96
C PRO A 45 -30.70 14.41 20.91
N VAL A 46 -29.59 15.13 21.14
CA VAL A 46 -29.01 16.03 20.12
C VAL A 46 -28.55 15.28 18.87
N PHE A 47 -28.03 14.06 19.02
CA PHE A 47 -27.44 13.29 17.92
C PHE A 47 -28.37 12.26 17.29
N ARG A 48 -29.51 11.93 17.93
CA ARG A 48 -30.35 10.80 17.54
C ARG A 48 -30.75 10.80 16.06
N GLU A 49 -31.28 11.92 15.55
CA GLU A 49 -31.66 12.03 14.13
C GLU A 49 -30.47 11.88 13.18
N PHE A 50 -29.28 12.35 13.56
CA PHE A 50 -28.06 12.22 12.76
C PHE A 50 -27.53 10.79 12.77
N TYR A 51 -27.51 10.14 13.93
CA TYR A 51 -27.14 8.74 14.11
C TYR A 51 -28.06 7.81 13.31
N ASP A 52 -29.39 7.98 13.44
CA ASP A 52 -30.39 7.19 12.73
C ASP A 52 -30.30 7.39 11.21
N MET A 53 -30.07 8.63 10.74
CA MET A 53 -29.87 8.95 9.31
C MET A 53 -28.65 8.22 8.71
N LEU A 54 -27.60 7.99 9.53
CA LEU A 54 -26.39 7.29 9.10
C LEU A 54 -26.48 5.76 9.27
N GLY A 55 -27.65 5.22 9.64
CA GLY A 55 -27.88 3.78 9.79
C GLY A 55 -27.73 3.25 11.22
N GLY A 56 -27.63 4.13 12.22
CA GLY A 56 -27.69 3.78 13.64
C GLY A 56 -26.64 2.76 14.08
N GLU A 57 -27.04 1.82 14.94
CA GLU A 57 -26.14 0.85 15.58
C GLU A 57 -25.53 -0.15 14.60
N ASP A 58 -26.25 -0.48 13.53
CA ASP A 58 -25.76 -1.39 12.47
C ASP A 58 -24.59 -0.81 11.67
N VAL A 59 -24.47 0.52 11.62
CA VAL A 59 -23.43 1.25 10.87
C VAL A 59 -22.42 1.92 11.80
N LEU A 60 -22.87 2.86 12.64
CA LEU A 60 -22.01 3.67 13.49
C LEU A 60 -21.60 2.96 14.79
N ARG A 61 -22.22 1.81 15.12
CA ARG A 61 -22.03 1.06 16.37
C ARG A 61 -22.50 1.82 17.62
N PRO A 62 -22.60 1.17 18.81
CA PRO A 62 -23.05 1.83 20.03
C PRO A 62 -22.25 3.09 20.42
N ALA A 63 -22.88 3.98 21.21
CA ALA A 63 -22.17 5.04 21.90
C ALA A 63 -21.22 4.48 22.97
N ILE A 64 -19.99 4.98 22.95
CA ILE A 64 -18.89 4.58 23.86
C ILE A 64 -18.44 5.71 24.79
N SER A 65 -18.97 6.93 24.61
CA SER A 65 -18.82 8.07 25.52
C SER A 65 -20.18 8.67 25.92
N PRO A 66 -20.26 9.42 27.04
CA PRO A 66 -21.36 10.36 27.25
C PRO A 66 -21.24 11.53 26.25
N LEU A 67 -22.26 12.41 26.23
CA LEU A 67 -22.14 13.73 25.62
C LEU A 67 -21.04 14.55 26.33
N PHE A 68 -20.21 15.24 25.57
CA PHE A 68 -19.26 16.24 26.10
C PHE A 68 -19.22 17.50 25.22
N GLU A 69 -18.72 18.60 25.79
CA GLU A 69 -18.73 19.93 25.15
C GLU A 69 -17.33 20.54 25.13
N VAL A 70 -16.97 21.15 23.99
CA VAL A 70 -15.72 21.89 23.78
C VAL A 70 -16.04 23.09 22.89
N ASN A 71 -15.75 24.31 23.36
CA ASN A 71 -15.95 25.57 22.61
C ASN A 71 -17.36 25.70 21.99
N ASP A 72 -18.41 25.50 22.79
CA ASP A 72 -19.84 25.50 22.39
C ASP A 72 -20.27 24.41 21.38
N ALA A 73 -19.32 23.62 20.84
CA ALA A 73 -19.62 22.42 20.07
C ALA A 73 -19.84 21.22 21.01
N ARG A 74 -20.80 20.37 20.63
CA ARG A 74 -21.19 19.13 21.33
C ARG A 74 -20.62 17.92 20.61
N TYR A 75 -20.26 16.90 21.37
CA TYR A 75 -19.53 15.72 20.89
C TYR A 75 -20.03 14.44 21.55
N GLN A 76 -20.09 13.34 20.78
CA GLN A 76 -20.30 12.00 21.33
C GLN A 76 -19.60 10.94 20.47
N PHE A 77 -18.82 10.06 21.08
CA PHE A 77 -18.21 8.91 20.41
C PHE A 77 -19.21 7.76 20.25
N THR A 78 -19.29 7.22 19.05
CA THR A 78 -19.72 5.86 18.78
C THR A 78 -18.49 4.96 18.62
N ALA A 79 -18.64 3.64 18.52
CA ALA A 79 -17.45 2.80 18.31
C ALA A 79 -16.79 3.07 16.94
N ALA A 80 -17.57 3.36 15.90
CA ALA A 80 -17.05 3.66 14.57
C ALA A 80 -16.50 5.10 14.41
N GLY A 81 -17.04 6.09 15.14
CA GLY A 81 -16.71 7.49 14.86
C GLY A 81 -16.99 8.48 16.00
N LEU A 82 -16.77 9.76 15.73
CA LEU A 82 -17.05 10.86 16.64
C LEU A 82 -18.07 11.80 15.98
N MET A 83 -19.28 11.84 16.53
CA MET A 83 -20.33 12.77 16.08
C MET A 83 -20.08 14.15 16.69
N VAL A 84 -20.25 15.20 15.87
CA VAL A 84 -20.07 16.60 16.26
C VAL A 84 -21.31 17.40 15.92
N HIS A 85 -21.74 18.25 16.85
CA HIS A 85 -22.73 19.30 16.63
C HIS A 85 -22.10 20.66 16.95
N ASP A 86 -21.77 21.42 15.93
CA ASP A 86 -21.29 22.81 16.04
C ASP A 86 -22.41 23.80 15.65
N PRO A 87 -22.95 24.60 16.60
CA PRO A 87 -23.99 25.60 16.31
C PRO A 87 -23.49 26.81 15.51
N GLN A 88 -22.18 27.03 15.38
CA GLN A 88 -21.60 28.15 14.62
C GLN A 88 -21.55 27.86 13.12
N ASN A 89 -21.59 26.57 12.72
CA ASN A 89 -21.62 26.17 11.33
C ASN A 89 -22.95 26.55 10.64
N PRO A 90 -22.95 26.79 9.31
CA PRO A 90 -24.16 27.08 8.56
C PRO A 90 -25.26 26.02 8.75
N LYS A 91 -26.53 26.43 8.65
CA LYS A 91 -27.67 25.50 8.72
C LYS A 91 -27.52 24.38 7.68
N GLY A 92 -27.57 23.12 8.15
CA GLY A 92 -27.30 21.92 7.35
C GLY A 92 -25.85 21.41 7.41
N GLN A 93 -24.94 22.15 8.06
CA GLN A 93 -23.54 21.77 8.31
C GLN A 93 -23.19 21.70 9.80
N ALA A 94 -24.16 21.97 10.68
CA ALA A 94 -23.99 21.87 12.13
C ALA A 94 -23.65 20.45 12.60
N TYR A 95 -24.17 19.41 11.94
CA TYR A 95 -23.91 18.00 12.25
C TYR A 95 -22.94 17.37 11.25
N TYR A 96 -21.87 16.77 11.76
CA TYR A 96 -20.85 16.08 10.98
C TYR A 96 -20.13 15.00 11.81
N LEU A 97 -19.31 14.17 11.14
CA LEU A 97 -18.36 13.28 11.79
C LEU A 97 -16.99 13.96 11.82
N ALA A 98 -16.27 13.85 12.94
CA ALA A 98 -14.91 14.40 13.04
C ALA A 98 -13.92 13.64 12.14
N GLY A 99 -12.83 14.31 11.76
CA GLY A 99 -11.76 13.81 10.90
C GLY A 99 -10.88 12.72 11.52
N LEU A 100 -11.46 11.60 11.96
CA LEU A 100 -10.73 10.57 12.70
C LEU A 100 -9.68 9.82 11.86
N GLY A 101 -9.84 9.74 10.54
CA GLY A 101 -8.81 9.17 9.66
C GLY A 101 -7.61 10.11 9.52
N LEU A 102 -7.85 11.42 9.42
CA LEU A 102 -6.79 12.43 9.46
C LEU A 102 -6.04 12.41 10.81
N ASP A 103 -6.77 12.26 11.92
CA ASP A 103 -6.19 12.13 13.26
C ASP A 103 -5.25 10.92 13.41
N MET A 104 -5.46 9.84 12.65
CA MET A 104 -4.59 8.66 12.66
C MET A 104 -3.24 8.91 11.99
N GLY A 105 -3.13 9.96 11.17
CA GLY A 105 -1.93 10.23 10.36
C GLY A 105 -1.67 9.17 9.28
N ILE A 106 -2.68 8.39 8.92
CA ILE A 106 -2.62 7.42 7.82
C ILE A 106 -2.94 8.20 6.54
N LEU A 107 -1.88 8.68 5.89
CA LEU A 107 -1.94 9.42 4.64
C LEU A 107 -0.98 8.75 3.66
N GLU A 108 -1.45 8.43 2.47
CA GLU A 108 -0.63 7.88 1.40
C GLU A 108 -0.32 8.95 0.33
N PRO A 109 0.78 8.80 -0.43
CA PRO A 109 1.01 9.62 -1.61
C PRO A 109 -0.11 9.45 -2.63
N ALA A 110 -0.49 10.54 -3.30
CA ALA A 110 -1.47 10.51 -4.38
C ALA A 110 -0.98 9.61 -5.54
N VAL A 111 -1.83 8.68 -5.96
CA VAL A 111 -1.62 7.87 -7.17
C VAL A 111 -2.18 8.58 -8.41
N SER A 112 -1.76 8.16 -9.60
CA SER A 112 -2.34 8.68 -10.84
C SER A 112 -3.77 8.20 -11.04
N ALA A 113 -4.61 9.03 -11.69
CA ALA A 113 -5.96 8.61 -12.07
C ALA A 113 -5.89 7.38 -13.00
N PRO A 114 -6.67 6.31 -12.73
CA PRO A 114 -6.71 5.15 -13.61
C PRO A 114 -7.39 5.48 -14.95
N ASP A 115 -6.98 4.79 -16.02
CA ASP A 115 -7.60 4.92 -17.35
C ASP A 115 -9.08 4.50 -17.38
N ASP A 116 -9.52 3.71 -16.39
CA ASP A 116 -10.91 3.31 -16.21
C ASP A 116 -11.78 4.49 -15.75
N SER A 117 -12.48 5.10 -16.70
CA SER A 117 -13.46 6.17 -16.47
C SER A 117 -14.59 5.86 -15.47
N GLN A 118 -14.81 4.60 -15.09
CA GLN A 118 -15.80 4.21 -14.07
C GLN A 118 -15.24 4.23 -12.65
N ALA A 119 -13.91 4.24 -12.48
CA ALA A 119 -13.26 4.28 -11.18
C ALA A 119 -13.63 5.55 -10.40
N ARG A 120 -13.84 5.40 -9.09
CA ARG A 120 -14.15 6.53 -8.20
C ARG A 120 -12.87 7.17 -7.68
N TYR A 121 -12.20 7.91 -8.56
CA TYR A 121 -11.01 8.67 -8.24
C TYR A 121 -11.35 10.04 -7.63
N MET A 122 -10.72 10.40 -6.52
CA MET A 122 -10.89 11.68 -5.82
C MET A 122 -9.58 12.11 -5.14
N ASP A 123 -9.14 13.35 -5.41
CA ASP A 123 -8.01 14.03 -4.76
C ASP A 123 -6.73 13.18 -4.59
N GLY A 124 -6.43 12.32 -5.58
CA GLY A 124 -5.23 11.47 -5.58
C GLY A 124 -5.47 9.99 -5.30
N HIS A 125 -6.70 9.57 -4.96
CA HIS A 125 -6.96 8.20 -4.52
C HIS A 125 -8.18 7.54 -5.19
N VAL A 126 -8.15 6.22 -5.37
CA VAL A 126 -9.29 5.44 -5.89
C VAL A 126 -10.09 4.84 -4.75
N ILE A 127 -11.38 5.18 -4.63
CA ILE A 127 -12.30 4.49 -3.72
C ILE A 127 -12.50 3.06 -4.24
N GLY A 128 -12.13 2.07 -3.43
CA GLY A 128 -12.20 0.65 -3.78
C GLY A 128 -13.59 0.23 -4.23
N GLU A 129 -13.68 -0.59 -5.28
CA GLU A 129 -14.94 -0.88 -5.98
C GLU A 129 -16.05 -1.44 -5.06
N TYR A 130 -15.67 -2.23 -4.05
CA TYR A 130 -16.57 -2.77 -3.03
C TYR A 130 -17.09 -1.70 -2.04
N PHE A 131 -16.34 -0.63 -1.82
CA PHE A 131 -16.68 0.46 -0.90
C PHE A 131 -17.58 1.52 -1.52
N VAL A 132 -17.52 1.73 -2.84
CA VAL A 132 -18.30 2.77 -3.55
C VAL A 132 -19.80 2.77 -3.19
N PRO A 133 -20.54 1.64 -3.21
CA PRO A 133 -21.98 1.67 -2.89
C PRO A 133 -22.27 2.02 -1.43
N PHE A 134 -21.37 1.67 -0.51
CA PHE A 134 -21.49 1.99 0.91
C PHE A 134 -21.14 3.46 1.18
N TYR A 135 -20.05 3.94 0.58
CA TYR A 135 -19.60 5.34 0.61
C TYR A 135 -20.71 6.31 0.20
N GLU A 136 -21.31 6.09 -0.98
CA GLU A 136 -22.38 6.96 -1.49
C GLU A 136 -23.63 6.90 -0.60
N ARG A 137 -24.04 5.70 -0.15
CA ARG A 137 -25.19 5.50 0.74
C ARG A 137 -25.03 6.21 2.08
N LEU A 138 -23.81 6.27 2.62
CA LEU A 138 -23.51 6.96 3.87
C LEU A 138 -23.43 8.49 3.72
N GLY A 139 -23.57 9.02 2.50
CA GLY A 139 -23.54 10.46 2.20
C GLY A 139 -22.22 10.96 1.60
N GLY A 140 -21.33 10.04 1.18
CA GLY A 140 -20.10 10.30 0.47
C GLY A 140 -19.21 11.34 1.14
N LYS A 141 -18.59 12.22 0.34
CA LYS A 141 -17.65 13.27 0.78
C LYS A 141 -18.16 14.15 1.92
N ARG A 142 -19.48 14.34 2.04
CA ARG A 142 -20.08 15.18 3.10
C ARG A 142 -20.02 14.52 4.49
N VAL A 143 -19.99 13.20 4.57
CA VAL A 143 -20.07 12.44 5.82
C VAL A 143 -18.81 11.62 6.06
N VAL A 144 -18.39 10.85 5.06
CA VAL A 144 -17.21 9.98 5.10
C VAL A 144 -15.92 10.80 4.91
N GLY A 145 -16.01 11.89 4.15
CA GLY A 145 -14.86 12.64 3.67
C GLY A 145 -14.28 12.06 2.38
N LYS A 146 -13.11 12.56 1.97
CA LYS A 146 -12.32 12.04 0.85
C LYS A 146 -11.58 10.75 1.26
N PRO A 147 -11.24 9.86 0.32
CA PRO A 147 -10.22 8.83 0.56
C PRO A 147 -8.86 9.48 0.91
N VAL A 148 -8.07 8.81 1.76
CA VAL A 148 -6.69 9.20 2.14
C VAL A 148 -5.68 8.05 2.02
N THR A 149 -6.15 6.88 1.60
CA THR A 149 -5.38 5.69 1.22
C THR A 149 -6.01 5.05 -0.01
N GLU A 150 -5.29 4.14 -0.66
CA GLU A 150 -5.91 3.15 -1.56
C GLU A 150 -6.67 2.07 -0.75
N MET A 151 -7.18 1.06 -1.46
CA MET A 151 -7.77 -0.14 -0.85
C MET A 151 -6.69 -1.22 -0.64
N HIS A 152 -6.35 -1.48 0.62
CA HIS A 152 -5.32 -2.47 1.01
C HIS A 152 -5.94 -3.79 1.43
N TYR A 153 -5.25 -4.90 1.19
CA TYR A 153 -5.65 -6.22 1.67
C TYR A 153 -4.80 -6.63 2.87
N ASN A 154 -5.47 -6.89 4.00
CA ASN A 154 -4.89 -7.35 5.25
C ASN A 154 -5.10 -8.88 5.39
N PRO A 155 -4.12 -9.73 5.04
CA PRO A 155 -4.24 -11.18 5.11
C PRO A 155 -4.32 -11.72 6.55
N GLU A 156 -3.81 -11.00 7.55
CA GLU A 156 -3.87 -11.42 8.96
C GLU A 156 -5.30 -11.36 9.51
N LYS A 157 -6.15 -10.50 8.94
CA LYS A 157 -7.59 -10.39 9.23
C LYS A 157 -8.51 -10.92 8.12
N GLY A 158 -7.97 -11.32 6.97
CA GLY A 158 -8.76 -11.73 5.80
C GLY A 158 -9.74 -10.64 5.34
N ARG A 159 -9.30 -9.37 5.37
CA ARG A 159 -10.16 -8.20 5.09
C ARG A 159 -9.46 -7.19 4.17
N TYR A 160 -10.25 -6.49 3.37
CA TYR A 160 -9.86 -5.28 2.66
C TYR A 160 -10.16 -4.06 3.52
N GLU A 161 -9.32 -3.04 3.46
CA GLU A 161 -9.42 -1.80 4.24
C GLU A 161 -9.21 -0.58 3.35
N GLN A 162 -9.90 0.52 3.64
CA GLN A 162 -9.57 1.85 3.09
C GLN A 162 -9.91 2.93 4.12
N TYR A 163 -9.05 3.94 4.22
CA TYR A 163 -9.21 5.07 5.15
C TYR A 163 -9.66 6.32 4.39
N PHE A 164 -10.52 7.10 5.05
CA PHE A 164 -11.10 8.35 4.57
C PHE A 164 -10.94 9.41 5.65
N GLU A 165 -11.11 10.71 5.32
CA GLU A 165 -10.86 11.81 6.27
C GLU A 165 -11.55 11.59 7.64
N ASN A 166 -12.81 11.13 7.65
CA ASN A 166 -13.61 10.99 8.88
C ASN A 166 -13.76 9.55 9.40
N LEU A 167 -13.59 8.54 8.55
CA LEU A 167 -13.93 7.14 8.83
C LEU A 167 -12.97 6.16 8.15
N GLY A 168 -12.86 4.94 8.68
CA GLY A 168 -12.27 3.81 7.97
C GLY A 168 -13.34 2.78 7.58
N MET A 169 -13.16 2.10 6.45
CA MET A 169 -14.04 1.02 5.98
C MET A 169 -13.29 -0.30 5.88
N TYR A 170 -14.00 -1.41 6.06
CA TYR A 170 -13.49 -2.73 5.74
C TYR A 170 -14.55 -3.65 5.12
N TRP A 171 -14.08 -4.65 4.36
CA TRP A 171 -14.88 -5.73 3.77
C TRP A 171 -14.14 -7.05 3.97
N LEU A 172 -14.83 -8.11 4.41
CA LEU A 172 -14.21 -9.43 4.62
C LEU A 172 -14.09 -10.16 3.27
N GLU A 173 -12.95 -10.80 3.01
CA GLU A 173 -12.65 -11.48 1.73
C GLU A 173 -13.70 -12.54 1.34
N ASN A 174 -14.31 -13.18 2.34
CA ASN A 174 -15.31 -14.24 2.16
C ASN A 174 -16.76 -13.75 2.31
N SER A 175 -16.98 -12.46 2.51
CA SER A 175 -18.32 -11.85 2.53
C SER A 175 -18.81 -11.55 1.10
N PRO A 176 -20.13 -11.49 0.86
CA PRO A 176 -20.67 -11.01 -0.41
C PRO A 176 -20.16 -9.57 -0.73
N PRO A 177 -19.93 -9.23 -2.02
CA PRO A 177 -19.62 -7.86 -2.42
C PRO A 177 -20.65 -6.85 -1.88
N GLY A 178 -20.16 -5.80 -1.23
CA GLY A 178 -21.00 -4.73 -0.66
C GLY A 178 -21.44 -4.93 0.80
N GLU A 179 -21.07 -6.06 1.44
CA GLU A 179 -21.16 -6.22 2.91
C GLU A 179 -20.01 -5.47 3.61
N VAL A 180 -20.02 -4.15 3.46
CA VAL A 180 -19.01 -3.22 3.99
C VAL A 180 -19.41 -2.78 5.40
N HIS A 181 -18.41 -2.67 6.27
CA HIS A 181 -18.55 -2.18 7.63
C HIS A 181 -17.56 -1.05 7.92
N LEU A 182 -17.81 -0.28 8.99
CA LEU A 182 -16.87 0.72 9.47
C LEU A 182 -15.84 0.11 10.42
N LEU A 183 -14.60 0.59 10.33
CA LEU A 183 -13.57 0.38 11.34
C LEU A 183 -13.92 1.14 12.62
N ALA A 184 -13.45 0.64 13.76
CA ALA A 184 -13.71 1.17 15.10
C ALA A 184 -12.86 2.43 15.42
N SER A 185 -12.90 3.43 14.54
CA SER A 185 -12.07 4.65 14.65
C SER A 185 -12.41 5.48 15.89
N GLY A 186 -13.66 5.45 16.36
CA GLY A 186 -14.08 6.08 17.60
C GLY A 186 -13.45 5.42 18.84
N VAL A 187 -13.40 4.08 18.88
CA VAL A 187 -12.68 3.32 19.93
C VAL A 187 -11.21 3.67 19.94
N TRP A 188 -10.56 3.68 18.75
CA TRP A 188 -9.16 4.04 18.61
C TRP A 188 -8.86 5.45 19.15
N LYS A 189 -9.65 6.46 18.73
CA LYS A 189 -9.43 7.86 19.11
C LYS A 189 -9.69 8.10 20.60
N CYS A 190 -10.76 7.53 21.14
CA CYS A 190 -11.16 7.76 22.53
C CYS A 190 -10.28 6.97 23.52
N ASN A 191 -9.80 5.79 23.11
CA ASN A 191 -8.86 4.96 23.86
C ASN A 191 -9.39 4.72 25.31
N SER A 192 -8.53 4.82 26.32
CA SER A 192 -8.85 4.64 27.74
C SER A 192 -9.85 5.65 28.34
N SER A 193 -10.30 6.65 27.58
CA SER A 193 -11.32 7.62 28.02
C SER A 193 -12.75 7.11 27.82
N CYS A 194 -12.94 6.07 27.01
CA CYS A 194 -14.24 5.49 26.67
C CYS A 194 -14.46 4.12 27.34
N LEU A 195 -15.66 3.57 27.14
CA LEU A 195 -15.96 2.20 27.53
C LEU A 195 -15.06 1.20 26.82
N SER A 196 -14.69 0.15 27.55
CA SER A 196 -13.97 -1.00 27.00
C SER A 196 -14.82 -1.67 25.91
N TYR A 197 -14.45 -1.42 24.66
CA TYR A 197 -15.05 -2.07 23.49
C TYR A 197 -14.22 -3.32 23.16
N PRO A 198 -14.84 -4.51 23.00
CA PRO A 198 -14.10 -5.74 22.73
C PRO A 198 -13.45 -5.67 21.33
N PRO A 199 -12.18 -6.12 21.17
CA PRO A 199 -11.54 -6.15 19.87
C PRO A 199 -12.26 -7.13 18.94
N GLY A 200 -12.53 -6.70 17.71
CA GLY A 200 -13.18 -7.50 16.67
C GLY A 200 -12.60 -7.25 15.28
N ASN A 201 -13.31 -7.71 14.25
CA ASN A 201 -12.95 -7.50 12.84
C ASN A 201 -12.99 -6.03 12.37
N ASP A 202 -13.46 -5.13 13.23
CA ASP A 202 -13.47 -3.67 13.08
C ASP A 202 -12.26 -2.97 13.72
N THR A 203 -11.40 -3.68 14.46
CA THR A 203 -10.23 -3.10 15.13
C THR A 203 -9.31 -2.39 14.13
N VAL A 204 -9.00 -1.12 14.41
CA VAL A 204 -8.04 -0.30 13.65
C VAL A 204 -6.62 -0.80 13.89
N GLU A 205 -5.85 -0.96 12.81
CA GLU A 205 -4.40 -1.19 12.86
C GLU A 205 -3.72 -0.01 12.17
N ILE A 206 -2.90 0.72 12.91
CA ILE A 206 -2.09 1.80 12.34
C ILE A 206 -0.92 1.15 11.60
N PRO A 207 -0.74 1.40 10.29
CA PRO A 207 0.42 0.90 9.54
C PRO A 207 1.73 1.40 10.14
N HIS A 208 2.83 0.68 9.87
CA HIS A 208 4.15 1.21 10.20
C HIS A 208 4.46 2.42 9.32
N ARG A 209 5.33 3.31 9.82
CA ARG A 209 5.82 4.44 9.03
C ARG A 209 6.86 3.95 8.04
N ILE A 210 6.82 4.49 6.83
CA ILE A 210 7.93 4.38 5.88
C ILE A 210 9.13 5.07 6.52
N ASP A 211 10.29 4.42 6.56
CA ASP A 211 11.53 5.11 6.96
C ASP A 211 11.95 6.07 5.84
N GLN A 212 12.42 7.25 6.20
CA GLN A 212 12.76 8.32 5.26
C GLN A 212 13.74 7.88 4.16
N VAL A 213 14.60 6.88 4.40
CA VAL A 213 15.50 6.33 3.37
C VAL A 213 14.76 5.61 2.22
N PHE A 214 13.48 5.32 2.38
CA PHE A 214 12.62 4.64 1.41
C PHE A 214 11.55 5.54 0.78
N ASP A 215 11.33 6.77 1.27
CA ASP A 215 10.30 7.70 0.78
C ASP A 215 10.37 7.87 -0.75
N ASP A 216 11.55 8.20 -1.28
CA ASP A 216 11.79 8.39 -2.73
C ASP A 216 11.55 7.11 -3.54
N ALA A 217 11.69 5.93 -2.93
CA ALA A 217 11.50 4.65 -3.61
C ALA A 217 10.02 4.26 -3.67
N VAL A 218 9.28 4.48 -2.58
CA VAL A 218 7.82 4.27 -2.53
C VAL A 218 7.10 5.29 -3.41
N ALA A 219 7.51 6.57 -3.35
CA ALA A 219 6.96 7.62 -4.21
C ALA A 219 7.22 7.37 -5.71
N ARG A 220 8.38 6.79 -6.06
CA ARG A 220 8.71 6.41 -7.44
C ARG A 220 7.93 5.18 -7.91
N TRP A 221 7.87 4.11 -7.14
CA TRP A 221 7.27 2.86 -7.60
C TRP A 221 5.75 2.78 -7.40
N GLY A 222 5.18 3.62 -6.53
CA GLY A 222 3.76 3.65 -6.22
C GLY A 222 3.42 2.80 -4.99
N ILE A 223 2.51 3.32 -4.15
CA ILE A 223 2.03 2.62 -2.95
C ILE A 223 1.16 1.40 -3.32
N ASP A 224 0.55 1.40 -4.50
CA ASP A 224 -0.16 0.28 -5.10
C ASP A 224 0.79 -0.87 -5.51
N PHE A 225 2.06 -0.58 -5.77
CA PHE A 225 3.11 -1.57 -5.97
C PHE A 225 3.74 -2.03 -4.64
N THR A 226 4.23 -1.12 -3.80
CA THR A 226 4.94 -1.54 -2.58
C THR A 226 4.00 -2.09 -1.51
N GLY A 227 2.78 -1.57 -1.46
CA GLY A 227 1.92 -1.62 -0.29
C GLY A 227 2.47 -0.78 0.86
N ARG A 228 1.74 -0.77 1.98
CA ARG A 228 2.11 -0.05 3.21
C ARG A 228 3.29 -0.72 3.92
N ALA A 229 4.03 0.02 4.75
CA ALA A 229 5.04 -0.59 5.61
C ALA A 229 4.39 -1.45 6.72
N ILE A 230 4.91 -2.67 6.91
CA ILE A 230 4.41 -3.64 7.91
C ILE A 230 5.47 -4.03 8.95
N THR A 231 6.63 -3.39 8.93
CA THR A 231 7.63 -3.41 10.02
C THR A 231 8.26 -2.03 10.18
N GLU A 232 8.85 -1.78 11.35
CA GLU A 232 9.93 -0.79 11.50
C GLU A 232 11.13 -1.16 10.59
N PRO A 233 12.02 -0.21 10.26
CA PRO A 233 13.31 -0.50 9.61
C PRO A 233 14.20 -1.39 10.50
N ARG A 234 14.96 -2.30 9.88
CA ARG A 234 15.77 -3.33 10.56
C ARG A 234 17.17 -3.39 9.94
N GLN A 235 18.19 -3.73 10.72
CA GLN A 235 19.54 -3.95 10.20
C GLN A 235 19.75 -5.41 9.84
N THR A 236 20.30 -5.69 8.66
CA THR A 236 20.69 -7.02 8.20
C THR A 236 22.12 -7.37 8.64
N PRO A 237 22.50 -8.66 8.74
CA PRO A 237 23.85 -9.07 9.16
C PRO A 237 25.00 -8.60 8.25
N ASP A 238 24.70 -8.32 6.98
CA ASP A 238 25.60 -7.82 5.95
C ASP A 238 25.62 -6.29 5.82
N GLY A 239 24.90 -5.56 6.69
CA GLY A 239 25.00 -4.10 6.79
C GLY A 239 24.09 -3.34 5.82
N TYR A 240 22.93 -3.87 5.47
CA TYR A 240 21.84 -3.11 4.88
C TYR A 240 20.82 -2.71 5.95
N THR A 241 20.11 -1.61 5.69
CA THR A 241 18.83 -1.33 6.33
C THR A 241 17.74 -1.92 5.44
N GLU A 242 16.91 -2.80 5.99
CA GLU A 242 15.72 -3.33 5.32
C GLU A 242 14.43 -2.80 5.95
N GLN A 243 13.37 -2.67 5.15
CA GLN A 243 12.01 -2.49 5.65
C GLN A 243 11.05 -3.37 4.84
N VAL A 244 10.12 -4.03 5.53
CA VAL A 244 9.11 -4.90 4.93
C VAL A 244 7.84 -4.10 4.67
N PHE A 245 7.33 -4.17 3.45
CA PHE A 245 6.06 -3.61 3.01
C PHE A 245 5.09 -4.76 2.72
N GLU A 246 3.79 -4.48 2.50
CA GLU A 246 2.79 -5.55 2.28
C GLU A 246 3.19 -6.48 1.13
N ASN A 247 3.72 -5.93 0.03
CA ASN A 247 3.99 -6.67 -1.21
C ASN A 247 5.47 -6.99 -1.44
N VAL A 248 6.38 -6.14 -0.95
CA VAL A 248 7.82 -6.17 -1.27
C VAL A 248 8.67 -5.90 -0.03
N VAL A 249 9.98 -6.11 -0.14
CA VAL A 249 10.97 -5.71 0.88
C VAL A 249 11.98 -4.79 0.23
N LEU A 250 12.22 -3.63 0.84
CA LEU A 250 13.18 -2.66 0.35
C LEU A 250 14.47 -2.71 1.19
N LEU A 251 15.60 -2.52 0.52
CA LEU A 251 16.95 -2.54 1.07
C LEU A 251 17.70 -1.26 0.68
N VAL A 252 18.50 -0.72 1.59
CA VAL A 252 19.47 0.35 1.33
C VAL A 252 20.76 0.10 2.12
N GLU A 253 21.90 0.51 1.58
CA GLU A 253 23.20 0.40 2.27
C GLU A 253 23.20 1.14 3.62
N ALA A 254 23.89 0.60 4.63
CA ALA A 254 23.98 1.24 5.94
C ALA A 254 24.44 2.70 5.85
N GLY A 255 23.70 3.58 6.53
CA GLY A 255 23.91 5.04 6.47
C GLY A 255 23.11 5.76 5.37
N GLY A 256 22.31 5.05 4.56
CA GLY A 256 21.36 5.66 3.62
C GLY A 256 22.01 6.34 2.41
N ALA A 257 23.29 6.06 2.13
CA ALA A 257 24.03 6.69 1.04
C ALA A 257 23.74 6.09 -0.36
N GLY A 258 23.07 4.93 -0.41
CA GLY A 258 22.72 4.24 -1.65
C GLY A 258 21.28 4.45 -2.09
N ARG A 259 20.97 4.15 -3.35
CA ARG A 259 19.59 4.05 -3.84
C ARG A 259 18.95 2.76 -3.34
N ALA A 260 17.74 2.85 -2.79
CA ALA A 260 17.00 1.68 -2.34
C ALA A 260 16.63 0.75 -3.51
N PHE A 261 16.69 -0.56 -3.25
CA PHE A 261 16.42 -1.65 -4.20
C PHE A 261 15.57 -2.74 -3.54
N LEU A 262 14.97 -3.64 -4.33
CA LEU A 262 14.15 -4.73 -3.79
C LEU A 262 15.01 -5.91 -3.34
N ARG A 263 14.59 -6.57 -2.28
CA ARG A 263 15.05 -7.91 -1.93
C ARG A 263 14.32 -8.97 -2.77
N PRO A 264 15.02 -9.98 -3.32
CA PRO A 264 14.40 -11.20 -3.83
C PRO A 264 13.71 -11.98 -2.70
N ILE A 265 12.39 -11.82 -2.56
CA ILE A 265 11.61 -12.49 -1.50
C ILE A 265 10.76 -13.66 -1.97
N THR A 266 10.56 -13.83 -3.28
CA THR A 266 9.59 -14.78 -3.85
C THR A 266 9.86 -16.22 -3.44
N LYS A 267 11.11 -16.68 -3.62
CA LYS A 267 11.60 -18.01 -3.20
C LYS A 267 11.41 -18.22 -1.69
N ASP A 268 11.86 -17.26 -0.89
CA ASP A 268 11.82 -17.33 0.57
C ASP A 268 10.39 -17.28 1.12
N SER A 269 9.48 -16.63 0.39
CA SER A 269 8.04 -16.54 0.68
C SER A 269 7.24 -17.77 0.21
N GLY A 270 7.92 -18.86 -0.19
CA GLY A 270 7.31 -20.15 -0.53
C GLY A 270 7.05 -20.40 -2.01
N TYR A 271 7.55 -19.54 -2.91
CA TYR A 271 7.39 -19.67 -4.37
C TYR A 271 8.76 -19.92 -5.03
N PRO A 272 9.30 -21.15 -4.98
CA PRO A 272 10.53 -21.49 -5.68
C PRO A 272 10.34 -21.40 -7.20
N PRO A 273 11.40 -21.14 -7.99
CA PRO A 273 11.28 -21.10 -9.44
C PRO A 273 10.86 -22.43 -10.06
N ASP A 274 10.00 -22.36 -11.08
CA ASP A 274 9.66 -23.48 -11.96
C ASP A 274 10.83 -23.81 -12.91
N PRO A 275 10.84 -24.98 -13.55
CA PRO A 275 11.73 -25.24 -14.69
C PRO A 275 11.30 -24.39 -15.91
N PRO A 276 12.19 -23.58 -16.52
CA PRO A 276 11.83 -22.74 -17.65
C PRO A 276 11.53 -23.56 -18.91
N SER A 277 10.51 -23.15 -19.65
CA SER A 277 9.97 -23.83 -20.83
C SER A 277 10.59 -23.30 -22.14
N ASP A 278 10.36 -24.03 -23.24
CA ASP A 278 10.73 -23.57 -24.59
C ASP A 278 9.71 -22.54 -25.12
N GLU A 279 10.14 -21.64 -26.01
CA GLU A 279 9.27 -20.59 -26.55
C GLU A 279 8.01 -21.17 -27.21
N THR A 280 6.84 -20.71 -26.74
CA THR A 280 5.52 -21.13 -27.24
C THR A 280 4.64 -19.90 -27.38
N GLU A 281 4.01 -19.74 -28.54
CA GLU A 281 3.10 -18.63 -28.81
C GLU A 281 1.76 -18.86 -28.11
N VAL A 282 1.43 -17.98 -27.15
CA VAL A 282 0.18 -18.03 -26.37
C VAL A 282 -0.53 -16.68 -26.52
N GLU A 283 -1.79 -16.70 -26.94
CA GLU A 283 -2.57 -15.49 -27.20
C GLU A 283 -2.66 -14.59 -25.94
N GLY A 284 -2.38 -13.31 -26.11
CA GLY A 284 -2.38 -12.32 -25.02
C GLY A 284 -1.21 -12.44 -24.03
N GLN A 285 -0.21 -13.28 -24.31
CA GLN A 285 1.01 -13.43 -23.52
C GLN A 285 2.25 -13.19 -24.38
N LYS A 286 3.37 -12.91 -23.72
CA LYS A 286 4.67 -12.69 -24.36
C LYS A 286 5.72 -13.54 -23.66
N PHE A 287 6.48 -14.29 -24.45
CA PHE A 287 7.59 -15.09 -23.94
C PHE A 287 8.74 -14.19 -23.48
N ILE A 288 9.28 -14.47 -22.29
CA ILE A 288 10.47 -13.83 -21.74
C ILE A 288 11.49 -14.93 -21.47
N ALA A 289 12.55 -14.96 -22.27
CA ALA A 289 13.69 -15.85 -22.07
C ALA A 289 14.47 -15.45 -20.80
N VAL A 290 14.80 -16.44 -19.96
CA VAL A 290 15.55 -16.28 -18.71
C VAL A 290 16.92 -16.96 -18.75
N GLN A 291 17.04 -18.13 -19.40
CA GLN A 291 18.31 -18.86 -19.48
C GLN A 291 18.33 -19.80 -20.69
N GLY A 292 19.41 -19.73 -21.50
CA GLY A 292 19.66 -20.71 -22.56
C GLY A 292 18.58 -20.78 -23.66
N GLY A 293 17.86 -19.68 -23.90
CA GLY A 293 16.72 -19.63 -24.82
C GLY A 293 15.39 -20.13 -24.22
N LYS A 294 15.41 -20.68 -23.01
CA LYS A 294 14.21 -21.06 -22.25
C LYS A 294 13.74 -19.91 -21.36
N GLY A 295 12.46 -19.91 -21.01
CA GLY A 295 11.76 -18.78 -20.43
C GLY A 295 10.38 -19.13 -19.89
N TYR A 296 9.53 -18.11 -19.78
CA TYR A 296 8.13 -18.23 -19.38
C TYR A 296 7.26 -17.31 -20.24
N ASN A 297 6.01 -17.70 -20.47
CA ASN A 297 5.02 -16.78 -21.04
C ASN A 297 4.43 -15.89 -19.95
N VAL A 298 4.39 -14.58 -20.19
CA VAL A 298 3.86 -13.59 -19.25
C VAL A 298 2.66 -12.87 -19.86
N PRO A 299 1.49 -12.83 -19.20
CA PRO A 299 0.32 -12.09 -19.68
C PRO A 299 0.61 -10.61 -19.92
N GLN A 300 0.05 -10.06 -21.00
CA GLN A 300 0.25 -8.64 -21.34
C GLN A 300 -0.20 -7.71 -20.19
N GLN A 301 -1.26 -8.06 -19.46
CA GLN A 301 -1.75 -7.28 -18.32
C GLN A 301 -0.72 -7.22 -17.16
N PHE A 302 0.09 -8.27 -16.99
CA PHE A 302 1.20 -8.25 -16.02
C PHE A 302 2.37 -7.41 -16.54
N LEU A 303 2.64 -7.40 -17.85
CA LEU A 303 3.63 -6.52 -18.45
C LEU A 303 3.23 -5.04 -18.37
N ASP A 304 1.96 -4.73 -18.62
CA ASP A 304 1.40 -3.37 -18.51
C ASP A 304 1.37 -2.89 -17.05
N TYR A 305 1.23 -3.82 -16.09
CA TYR A 305 1.40 -3.52 -14.68
C TYR A 305 2.86 -3.20 -14.35
N ILE A 306 3.80 -4.14 -14.53
CA ILE A 306 5.21 -3.91 -14.16
C ILE A 306 5.79 -2.68 -14.88
N ALA A 307 5.42 -2.41 -16.13
CA ALA A 307 5.92 -1.26 -16.88
C ALA A 307 5.66 0.08 -16.16
N ARG A 308 4.52 0.22 -15.46
CA ARG A 308 4.17 1.41 -14.68
C ARG A 308 4.94 1.53 -13.36
N HIS A 309 5.50 0.43 -12.86
CA HIS A 309 6.22 0.36 -11.58
C HIS A 309 7.73 0.14 -11.74
N GLY A 310 8.29 0.42 -12.92
CA GLY A 310 9.73 0.33 -13.19
C GLY A 310 10.19 -0.95 -13.90
N SER A 311 9.28 -1.69 -14.53
CA SER A 311 9.55 -2.85 -15.39
C SER A 311 10.26 -4.02 -14.68
N LEU A 312 10.81 -4.95 -15.47
CA LEU A 312 11.54 -6.14 -15.01
C LEU A 312 12.80 -5.84 -14.18
N GLU A 313 13.29 -4.59 -14.19
CA GLU A 313 14.38 -4.16 -13.30
C GLU A 313 13.92 -4.13 -11.83
N VAL A 314 12.66 -3.75 -11.59
CA VAL A 314 12.06 -3.66 -10.25
C VAL A 314 11.40 -4.98 -9.86
N SER A 315 10.61 -5.60 -10.75
CA SER A 315 9.98 -6.90 -10.43
C SER A 315 10.96 -8.07 -10.42
N GLY A 316 12.09 -7.93 -11.11
CA GLY A 316 12.94 -9.04 -11.52
C GLY A 316 12.34 -9.82 -12.69
N MET A 317 13.06 -10.84 -13.13
CA MET A 317 12.65 -11.74 -14.21
C MET A 317 11.53 -12.69 -13.74
N PRO A 318 10.64 -13.16 -14.63
CA PRO A 318 9.68 -14.21 -14.29
C PRO A 318 10.42 -15.47 -13.81
N VAL A 319 9.87 -16.11 -12.78
CA VAL A 319 10.39 -17.34 -12.18
C VAL A 319 9.39 -18.49 -12.15
N SER A 320 8.12 -18.25 -12.49
CA SER A 320 7.09 -19.29 -12.59
C SER A 320 6.36 -19.21 -13.93
N GLU A 321 5.68 -20.30 -14.28
CA GLU A 321 4.62 -20.24 -15.28
C GLU A 321 3.42 -19.40 -14.79
N PHE A 322 2.56 -18.97 -15.70
CA PHE A 322 1.28 -18.34 -15.37
C PHE A 322 0.21 -19.41 -15.06
N GLU A 323 -0.28 -19.45 -13.83
CA GLU A 323 -1.22 -20.48 -13.37
C GLU A 323 -2.53 -19.91 -12.81
N GLN A 324 -3.60 -20.73 -12.84
CA GLN A 324 -4.85 -20.45 -12.16
C GLN A 324 -4.83 -21.08 -10.76
N VAL A 325 -4.51 -20.29 -9.74
CA VAL A 325 -4.39 -20.73 -8.35
C VAL A 325 -5.76 -21.08 -7.75
N ARG A 326 -6.81 -20.33 -8.11
CA ARG A 326 -8.22 -20.58 -7.72
C ARG A 326 -9.18 -20.13 -8.84
N GLU A 327 -10.46 -20.50 -8.73
CA GLU A 327 -11.50 -20.25 -9.75
C GLU A 327 -11.55 -18.82 -10.33
N ARG A 328 -11.23 -17.80 -9.52
CA ARG A 328 -11.19 -16.38 -9.94
C ARG A 328 -9.85 -15.69 -9.63
N LEU A 329 -8.77 -16.45 -9.46
CA LEU A 329 -7.45 -15.93 -9.11
C LEU A 329 -6.36 -16.66 -9.90
N SER A 330 -5.72 -15.94 -10.82
CA SER A 330 -4.51 -16.39 -11.50
C SER A 330 -3.27 -15.68 -10.95
N ARG A 331 -2.10 -16.29 -11.07
CA ARG A 331 -0.84 -15.75 -10.54
C ARG A 331 0.33 -16.08 -11.46
N GLN A 332 1.34 -15.20 -11.44
CA GLN A 332 2.69 -15.52 -11.88
C GLN A 332 3.69 -14.83 -10.97
N CYS A 333 4.83 -15.49 -10.73
CA CYS A 333 5.87 -15.02 -9.85
C CYS A 333 7.10 -14.52 -10.62
N PHE A 334 7.70 -13.46 -10.10
CA PHE A 334 8.94 -12.82 -10.55
C PHE A 334 9.96 -12.86 -9.41
N THR A 335 11.21 -12.46 -9.64
CA THR A 335 12.28 -12.55 -8.63
C THR A 335 11.94 -11.85 -7.30
N ASN A 336 11.27 -10.68 -7.36
CA ASN A 336 11.05 -9.81 -6.21
C ASN A 336 9.59 -9.76 -5.71
N LEU A 337 8.62 -10.24 -6.49
CA LEU A 337 7.20 -10.33 -6.11
C LEU A 337 6.46 -11.39 -6.93
N CYS A 338 5.20 -11.69 -6.57
CA CYS A 338 4.25 -12.33 -7.48
C CYS A 338 3.12 -11.34 -7.84
N LEU A 339 2.62 -11.41 -9.06
CA LEU A 339 1.42 -10.69 -9.49
C LEU A 339 0.21 -11.62 -9.51
N GLU A 340 -0.91 -11.11 -9.04
CA GLU A 340 -2.22 -11.73 -9.08
C GLU A 340 -3.12 -11.05 -10.10
N MET A 341 -3.91 -11.83 -10.84
CA MET A 341 -5.00 -11.33 -11.67
C MET A 341 -6.34 -11.88 -11.17
N TYR A 342 -7.31 -10.99 -10.97
CA TYR A 342 -8.67 -11.33 -10.58
C TYR A 342 -9.67 -10.46 -11.37
N PRO A 343 -10.90 -10.95 -11.62
CA PRO A 343 -11.95 -10.17 -12.29
C PRO A 343 -12.61 -9.18 -11.31
N GLY A 344 -12.63 -7.90 -11.70
CA GLY A 344 -13.37 -6.84 -11.00
C GLY A 344 -14.89 -6.98 -11.12
N LEU A 345 -15.65 -6.02 -10.56
CA LEU A 345 -17.12 -6.04 -10.56
C LEU A 345 -17.75 -5.98 -11.97
N ASP A 346 -17.07 -5.35 -12.92
CA ASP A 346 -17.45 -5.28 -14.34
C ASP A 346 -16.97 -6.50 -15.17
N GLY A 347 -16.22 -7.41 -14.54
CA GLY A 347 -15.59 -8.57 -15.18
C GLY A 347 -14.26 -8.27 -15.87
N SER A 348 -13.77 -7.03 -15.85
CA SER A 348 -12.45 -6.70 -16.39
C SER A 348 -11.32 -7.26 -15.51
N PRO A 349 -10.15 -7.61 -16.07
CA PRO A 349 -9.03 -8.06 -15.27
C PRO A 349 -8.46 -6.91 -14.44
N ARG A 350 -8.28 -7.16 -13.14
CA ARG A 350 -7.52 -6.33 -12.20
C ARG A 350 -6.23 -7.05 -11.84
N VAL A 351 -5.12 -6.31 -11.82
CA VAL A 351 -3.80 -6.82 -11.47
C VAL A 351 -3.34 -6.14 -10.19
N ARG A 352 -2.75 -6.92 -9.27
CA ARG A 352 -2.08 -6.42 -8.06
C ARG A 352 -0.89 -7.31 -7.69
N PRO A 353 0.01 -6.88 -6.83
CA PRO A 353 0.99 -7.77 -6.21
C PRO A 353 0.32 -8.68 -5.18
N ALA A 354 0.86 -9.89 -5.00
CA ALA A 354 0.56 -10.72 -3.85
C ALA A 354 1.23 -10.13 -2.58
N PRO A 355 0.59 -10.19 -1.41
CA PRO A 355 1.08 -9.59 -0.17
C PRO A 355 2.20 -10.44 0.49
N LEU A 356 3.29 -10.70 -0.24
CA LEU A 356 4.37 -11.60 0.18
C LEU A 356 5.13 -11.12 1.41
N GLY A 357 5.12 -9.81 1.69
CA GLY A 357 5.78 -9.25 2.87
C GLY A 357 5.25 -9.82 4.19
N TYR A 358 3.98 -10.20 4.26
CA TYR A 358 3.40 -10.87 5.44
C TYR A 358 3.99 -12.27 5.67
N THR A 359 4.39 -12.97 4.61
CA THR A 359 5.14 -14.23 4.71
C THR A 359 6.61 -13.98 5.00
N TYR A 360 7.21 -12.93 4.43
CA TYR A 360 8.62 -12.60 4.69
C TYR A 360 8.86 -12.09 6.12
N LYS A 361 7.96 -11.28 6.70
CA LYS A 361 8.18 -10.62 8.01
C LYS A 361 8.37 -11.59 9.18
N ILE A 362 7.86 -12.83 9.06
CA ILE A 362 7.98 -13.90 10.06
C ILE A 362 9.28 -14.72 9.93
N LEU A 363 10.05 -14.53 8.86
CA LEU A 363 11.34 -15.17 8.66
C LEU A 363 12.43 -14.49 9.52
N PRO A 364 13.50 -15.21 9.90
CA PRO A 364 14.68 -14.59 10.48
C PRO A 364 15.28 -13.54 9.52
N ILE A 365 15.76 -12.43 10.08
CA ILE A 365 16.52 -11.42 9.30
C ILE A 365 17.80 -12.08 8.79
N GLN A 366 18.02 -12.00 7.48
CA GLN A 366 19.09 -12.70 6.77
C GLN A 366 19.89 -11.73 5.90
N ALA A 367 21.17 -12.05 5.69
CA ALA A 367 21.98 -11.38 4.67
C ALA A 367 21.41 -11.63 3.27
N LEU A 368 21.87 -10.89 2.27
CA LEU A 368 21.58 -11.19 0.87
C LEU A 368 22.28 -12.48 0.41
N ASP A 369 21.54 -13.33 -0.32
CA ASP A 369 22.06 -14.56 -0.95
C ASP A 369 23.07 -14.24 -2.09
N GLN A 370 23.01 -13.04 -2.68
CA GLN A 370 23.81 -12.59 -3.83
C GLN A 370 24.23 -11.12 -3.68
N PRO A 371 25.39 -10.71 -4.23
CA PRO A 371 25.82 -9.31 -4.24
C PRO A 371 24.82 -8.38 -4.96
N ARG A 372 24.75 -7.12 -4.53
CA ARG A 372 23.87 -6.10 -5.10
C ARG A 372 24.07 -5.92 -6.61
N GLU A 373 25.30 -6.04 -7.07
CA GLU A 373 25.68 -5.94 -8.48
C GLU A 373 25.09 -7.06 -9.34
N GLU A 374 24.65 -8.18 -8.76
CA GLU A 374 23.97 -9.25 -9.50
C GLU A 374 22.45 -9.07 -9.54
N LEU A 375 21.88 -8.41 -8.53
CA LEU A 375 20.45 -8.12 -8.41
C LEU A 375 19.96 -7.02 -9.35
N ILE A 376 20.88 -6.15 -9.82
CA ILE A 376 20.57 -4.99 -10.68
C ILE A 376 20.85 -5.28 -12.17
N LYS A 377 21.39 -6.46 -12.52
CA LYS A 377 21.73 -6.79 -13.92
C LYS A 377 20.51 -6.81 -14.81
N THR A 378 20.58 -6.08 -15.93
CA THR A 378 19.46 -5.96 -16.87
C THR A 378 19.27 -7.24 -17.71
N PRO A 379 18.08 -7.50 -18.27
CA PRO A 379 17.79 -8.73 -19.02
C PRO A 379 18.71 -9.01 -20.23
N GLN A 380 19.45 -8.02 -20.72
CA GLN A 380 20.39 -8.19 -21.84
C GLN A 380 21.71 -8.85 -21.41
N GLU A 381 22.19 -8.62 -20.19
CA GLU A 381 23.49 -9.15 -19.74
C GLU A 381 23.42 -10.65 -19.41
N VAL A 382 22.30 -11.10 -18.84
CA VAL A 382 22.05 -12.53 -18.55
C VAL A 382 22.14 -13.39 -19.82
N ALA A 383 21.80 -12.82 -20.97
CA ALA A 383 21.86 -13.48 -22.27
C ALA A 383 23.25 -13.48 -22.95
N GLN A 384 24.23 -12.71 -22.45
CA GLN A 384 25.48 -12.43 -23.20
C GLN A 384 26.77 -13.02 -22.61
N VAL A 385 26.72 -13.81 -21.53
CA VAL A 385 27.91 -14.33 -20.82
C VAL A 385 28.65 -15.49 -21.56
N SER A 386 28.76 -15.44 -22.89
CA SER A 386 29.52 -16.44 -23.66
C SER A 386 30.02 -15.96 -25.04
N SER A 387 31.12 -15.19 -25.09
CA SER A 387 32.26 -15.35 -26.04
C SER A 387 33.28 -14.20 -25.92
N ASP A 388 34.55 -14.45 -26.28
CA ASP A 388 35.69 -13.61 -25.85
C ASP A 388 36.75 -13.39 -26.97
N ASN A 389 37.25 -12.15 -27.12
CA ASN A 389 38.55 -11.72 -27.72
C ASN A 389 38.88 -11.89 -29.26
N PRO A 390 39.92 -11.23 -29.86
CA PRO A 390 40.12 -9.75 -29.98
C PRO A 390 40.81 -9.19 -31.29
N THR A 391 40.84 -7.85 -31.42
CA THR A 391 41.87 -6.95 -32.07
C THR A 391 41.73 -6.37 -33.51
N GLN A 392 42.14 -5.09 -33.61
CA GLN A 392 42.19 -4.04 -34.67
C GLN A 392 43.35 -4.16 -35.72
N PRO A 393 43.55 -3.26 -36.74
CA PRO A 393 43.42 -1.76 -36.79
C PRO A 393 42.94 -1.15 -38.15
N GLN A 394 43.09 0.15 -38.52
CA GLN A 394 42.78 1.48 -37.90
C GLN A 394 43.08 2.62 -38.93
N ALA A 395 42.33 3.75 -38.94
CA ALA A 395 42.70 5.06 -39.54
C ALA A 395 41.92 6.21 -38.85
N THR A 396 42.42 7.47 -38.90
CA THR A 396 42.39 8.39 -37.73
C THR A 396 42.25 9.89 -38.10
N GLU A 397 41.76 10.87 -37.30
CA GLU A 397 40.81 10.97 -36.15
C GLU A 397 40.79 12.42 -35.59
N MET A 398 39.74 12.88 -34.88
CA MET A 398 39.90 13.78 -33.70
C MET A 398 38.72 13.64 -32.70
N SER A 399 39.05 13.27 -31.45
CA SER A 399 38.13 12.71 -30.43
C SER A 399 38.67 12.98 -29.01
N TRP A 400 37.92 12.57 -27.98
CA TRP A 400 38.46 12.25 -26.63
C TRP A 400 38.25 10.76 -26.34
N PRO A 401 39.12 10.09 -25.56
CA PRO A 401 39.11 8.64 -25.45
C PRO A 401 38.15 8.11 -24.37
N THR A 402 36.98 7.64 -24.81
CA THR A 402 36.23 6.55 -24.17
C THR A 402 35.84 5.54 -25.26
N SER A 403 35.67 4.26 -24.91
CA SER A 403 35.54 3.17 -25.89
C SER A 403 34.29 3.27 -26.78
N ALA A 404 34.49 3.19 -28.10
CA ALA A 404 33.42 3.36 -29.08
C ALA A 404 32.49 2.14 -29.22
N ALA A 405 31.20 2.33 -28.92
CA ALA A 405 30.06 1.61 -29.55
C ALA A 405 28.67 2.26 -29.31
N ARG A 406 28.57 3.26 -28.41
CA ARG A 406 27.29 3.86 -27.96
C ARG A 406 27.41 5.39 -27.88
N GLU A 407 26.88 6.12 -28.85
CA GLU A 407 26.74 7.58 -28.74
C GLU A 407 25.48 7.90 -27.92
N LEU A 408 25.67 8.02 -26.60
CA LEU A 408 24.60 8.36 -25.66
C LEU A 408 24.41 9.88 -25.60
N SER A 409 23.18 10.34 -25.84
CA SER A 409 22.81 11.75 -25.79
C SER A 409 21.59 11.96 -24.90
N MET A 410 21.67 12.96 -24.03
CA MET A 410 20.60 13.32 -23.10
C MET A 410 20.12 14.74 -23.38
N LYS A 411 18.81 14.91 -23.53
CA LYS A 411 18.13 16.20 -23.62
C LYS A 411 17.24 16.38 -22.40
N VAL A 412 17.14 17.61 -21.90
CA VAL A 412 16.33 17.95 -20.73
C VAL A 412 15.52 19.20 -21.05
N TRP A 413 14.29 19.28 -20.56
CA TRP A 413 13.43 20.45 -20.74
C TRP A 413 12.48 20.64 -19.56
N GLU A 414 12.10 21.91 -19.34
CA GLU A 414 10.98 22.32 -18.51
C GLU A 414 9.64 22.26 -19.26
N SER A 415 8.55 21.96 -18.55
CA SER A 415 7.21 22.35 -19.03
C SER A 415 7.00 23.87 -18.99
N TYR A 416 7.57 24.58 -18.01
CA TYR A 416 7.50 26.04 -17.91
C TYR A 416 8.87 26.66 -17.57
N SER A 417 9.33 27.65 -18.35
CA SER A 417 10.57 28.39 -18.02
C SER A 417 10.43 29.32 -16.80
N MET A 418 9.19 29.66 -16.44
CA MET A 418 8.81 30.47 -15.28
C MET A 418 7.62 29.82 -14.58
N VAL A 419 7.69 29.65 -13.26
CA VAL A 419 6.71 28.92 -12.45
C VAL A 419 6.28 29.79 -11.27
N ALA A 420 4.98 29.82 -10.93
CA ALA A 420 4.53 30.54 -9.72
C ALA A 420 4.97 29.79 -8.43
N PRO A 421 5.18 30.48 -7.28
CA PRO A 421 5.65 29.83 -6.05
C PRO A 421 4.76 28.67 -5.55
N ASN A 422 3.48 28.68 -5.90
CA ASN A 422 2.47 27.68 -5.54
C ASN A 422 2.12 26.69 -6.68
N GLN A 423 2.93 26.64 -7.75
CA GLN A 423 2.69 25.82 -8.94
C GLN A 423 3.76 24.72 -9.05
N SER A 424 3.32 23.49 -9.33
CA SER A 424 4.20 22.36 -9.63
C SER A 424 4.89 22.49 -11.00
N GLN A 425 6.07 21.91 -11.14
CA GLN A 425 6.90 21.98 -12.35
C GLN A 425 7.23 20.59 -12.87
N GLU A 426 6.94 20.28 -14.13
CA GLU A 426 7.41 19.04 -14.75
C GLU A 426 8.76 19.27 -15.44
N ILE A 427 9.72 18.37 -15.19
CA ILE A 427 10.98 18.25 -15.93
C ILE A 427 10.97 16.95 -16.73
N GLY A 428 11.20 17.05 -18.03
CA GLY A 428 11.34 15.91 -18.93
C GLY A 428 12.79 15.65 -19.32
N VAL A 429 13.16 14.37 -19.45
CA VAL A 429 14.46 13.90 -19.90
C VAL A 429 14.26 12.93 -21.06
N SER A 430 14.98 13.12 -22.17
CA SER A 430 15.00 12.21 -23.32
C SER A 430 16.41 11.68 -23.52
N ILE A 431 16.54 10.37 -23.67
CA ILE A 431 17.79 9.64 -23.77
C ILE A 431 17.82 8.86 -25.08
N LEU A 432 18.80 9.16 -25.93
CA LEU A 432 19.00 8.49 -27.22
C LEU A 432 20.40 7.89 -27.29
N GLU A 433 20.50 6.65 -27.75
CA GLU A 433 21.74 5.94 -28.06
C GLU A 433 21.83 5.73 -29.56
N ASN A 434 22.91 6.20 -30.19
CA ASN A 434 23.08 6.14 -31.65
C ASN A 434 21.85 6.72 -32.38
N ASN A 435 21.31 7.83 -31.85
CA ASN A 435 20.09 8.52 -32.27
C ASN A 435 18.78 7.67 -32.25
N LYS A 436 18.72 6.63 -31.41
CA LYS A 436 17.50 5.84 -31.14
C LYS A 436 17.09 5.94 -29.66
N PRO A 437 15.79 5.95 -29.33
CA PRO A 437 15.30 5.82 -27.96
C PRO A 437 16.01 4.73 -27.13
N VAL A 438 16.57 5.13 -25.98
CA VAL A 438 16.98 4.18 -24.94
C VAL A 438 15.80 4.00 -24.01
N ARG A 439 15.24 2.78 -23.98
CA ARG A 439 14.26 2.38 -22.98
C ARG A 439 14.95 1.86 -21.71
N ASN A 440 14.24 1.89 -20.60
CA ASN A 440 14.66 1.31 -19.32
C ASN A 440 16.00 1.87 -18.79
N LEU A 441 16.29 3.16 -19.02
CA LEU A 441 17.35 3.85 -18.31
C LEU A 441 16.73 4.84 -17.33
N GLU A 442 17.19 4.88 -16.09
CA GLU A 442 16.61 5.68 -15.02
C GLU A 442 17.39 7.00 -14.79
N PRO A 443 16.91 8.14 -15.32
CA PRO A 443 17.46 9.42 -14.92
C PRO A 443 17.07 9.79 -13.48
N TYR A 444 17.86 10.67 -12.88
CA TYR A 444 17.55 11.35 -11.63
C TYR A 444 17.91 12.83 -11.73
N LEU A 445 17.20 13.64 -10.98
CA LEU A 445 17.26 15.10 -11.00
C LEU A 445 17.67 15.61 -9.62
N THR A 446 18.85 16.19 -9.48
CA THR A 446 19.23 16.90 -8.25
C THR A 446 18.87 18.36 -8.39
N VAL A 447 17.98 18.86 -7.54
CA VAL A 447 17.52 20.26 -7.48
C VAL A 447 18.18 20.94 -6.28
N THR A 448 18.84 22.08 -6.49
CA THR A 448 19.48 22.85 -5.41
C THR A 448 18.58 24.03 -5.03
N TYR A 449 18.17 24.09 -3.76
CA TYR A 449 17.31 25.12 -3.20
C TYR A 449 18.10 26.38 -2.79
N PRO A 450 17.46 27.55 -2.61
CA PRO A 450 18.15 28.80 -2.29
C PRO A 450 18.88 28.83 -0.94
N ASP A 451 18.54 27.92 -0.04
CA ASP A 451 19.23 27.70 1.24
C ASP A 451 20.47 26.79 1.13
N GLY A 452 20.77 26.30 -0.08
CA GLY A 452 21.88 25.41 -0.38
C GLY A 452 21.58 23.92 -0.14
N ARG A 453 20.36 23.54 0.27
CA ARG A 453 19.96 22.13 0.32
C ARG A 453 19.79 21.57 -1.09
N GLU A 454 20.11 20.29 -1.26
CA GLU A 454 19.81 19.55 -2.49
C GLU A 454 18.74 18.48 -2.21
N LYS A 455 17.75 18.35 -3.09
CA LYS A 455 16.81 17.21 -3.12
C LYS A 455 17.02 16.47 -4.44
N THR A 456 17.21 15.16 -4.36
CA THR A 456 17.27 14.32 -5.57
C THR A 456 15.90 13.71 -5.81
N TYR A 457 15.45 13.77 -7.06
CA TYR A 457 14.21 13.16 -7.53
C TYR A 457 14.58 12.07 -8.52
N TYR A 458 14.29 10.81 -8.20
CA TYR A 458 14.49 9.71 -9.13
C TYR A 458 13.32 9.63 -10.11
N MET A 459 13.60 9.60 -11.40
CA MET A 459 12.59 9.51 -12.44
C MET A 459 12.27 8.04 -12.73
N PHE A 460 11.16 7.77 -13.40
CA PHE A 460 10.86 6.43 -13.94
C PHE A 460 11.91 6.02 -14.99
N PRO A 461 12.11 4.71 -15.25
CA PRO A 461 12.87 4.28 -16.41
C PRO A 461 12.25 4.83 -17.71
N THR A 462 13.08 5.18 -18.68
CA THR A 462 12.63 5.74 -19.96
C THR A 462 11.71 4.79 -20.75
N GLY A 463 10.66 5.35 -21.34
CA GLY A 463 9.68 4.61 -22.17
C GLY A 463 10.21 4.19 -23.56
N GLU A 464 9.32 3.69 -24.41
CA GLU A 464 9.66 3.33 -25.80
C GLU A 464 10.09 4.53 -26.67
N ASP A 465 9.64 5.74 -26.31
CA ASP A 465 10.08 7.01 -26.90
C ASP A 465 11.43 7.51 -26.35
N GLY A 466 11.99 6.80 -25.36
CA GLY A 466 13.24 7.16 -24.70
C GLY A 466 13.08 8.33 -23.75
N VAL A 467 11.85 8.64 -23.30
CA VAL A 467 11.54 9.75 -22.42
C VAL A 467 11.18 9.26 -21.02
N SER A 468 11.60 10.04 -20.02
CA SER A 468 11.11 9.98 -18.66
C SER A 468 10.73 11.40 -18.19
N ARG A 469 9.82 11.50 -17.22
CA ARG A 469 9.32 12.76 -16.67
C ARG A 469 9.27 12.69 -15.15
N VAL A 470 9.43 13.82 -14.49
CA VAL A 470 9.26 13.95 -13.05
C VAL A 470 8.55 15.26 -12.72
N LEU A 471 7.59 15.17 -11.80
CA LEU A 471 6.85 16.32 -11.30
C LEU A 471 7.50 16.81 -10.00
N LEU A 472 7.93 18.06 -9.99
CA LEU A 472 8.41 18.77 -8.82
C LEU A 472 7.24 19.45 -8.12
N GLU A 473 7.19 19.29 -6.81
CA GLU A 473 6.29 20.02 -5.91
C GLU A 473 6.50 21.54 -6.03
N ALA A 474 5.51 22.32 -5.64
CA ALA A 474 5.60 23.78 -5.63
C ALA A 474 6.72 24.28 -4.71
N ILE A 475 7.51 25.25 -5.17
CA ILE A 475 8.68 25.79 -4.44
C ILE A 475 8.37 27.21 -3.96
N GLU A 476 7.93 27.33 -2.71
CA GLU A 476 7.58 28.60 -2.07
C GLU A 476 8.83 29.43 -1.73
N VAL A 477 9.33 30.20 -2.71
CA VAL A 477 10.47 31.12 -2.58
C VAL A 477 10.15 32.48 -3.22
N PRO A 478 10.91 33.56 -2.92
CA PRO A 478 10.64 34.89 -3.46
C PRO A 478 10.68 34.94 -5.00
N ASN A 479 9.81 35.77 -5.59
CA ASN A 479 9.83 36.04 -7.03
C ASN A 479 11.21 36.52 -7.51
N GLY A 480 11.66 36.01 -8.66
CA GLY A 480 12.99 36.27 -9.23
C GLY A 480 14.05 35.25 -8.79
N THR A 481 13.70 34.29 -7.93
CA THR A 481 14.62 33.22 -7.53
C THR A 481 14.84 32.25 -8.70
N LEU A 482 16.11 31.98 -9.01
CA LEU A 482 16.50 30.95 -9.97
C LEU A 482 16.68 29.61 -9.23
N ILE A 483 16.05 28.54 -9.71
CA ILE A 483 16.18 27.18 -9.20
C ILE A 483 17.06 26.38 -10.19
N PRO A 484 18.35 26.18 -9.88
CA PRO A 484 19.22 25.33 -10.67
C PRO A 484 18.94 23.85 -10.38
N TYR A 485 19.10 23.03 -11.41
CA TYR A 485 19.04 21.59 -11.29
C TYR A 485 20.05 20.89 -12.19
N GLN A 486 20.31 19.63 -11.89
CA GLN A 486 21.17 18.75 -12.64
C GLN A 486 20.45 17.41 -12.88
N ALA A 487 20.06 17.15 -14.12
CA ALA A 487 19.62 15.82 -14.53
C ALA A 487 20.85 14.96 -14.79
N CYS A 488 20.83 13.72 -14.32
CA CYS A 488 21.90 12.75 -14.47
C CYS A 488 21.33 11.38 -14.82
N ILE A 489 22.13 10.60 -15.52
CA ILE A 489 21.94 9.17 -15.75
C ILE A 489 23.22 8.46 -15.34
N ILE A 490 23.10 7.19 -14.99
CA ILE A 490 24.24 6.28 -14.83
C ILE A 490 24.05 5.22 -15.91
N ASP A 491 25.08 4.98 -16.72
CA ASP A 491 25.04 3.96 -17.75
C ASP A 491 25.39 2.57 -17.20
N LEU A 492 25.33 1.54 -18.05
CA LEU A 492 25.66 0.16 -17.67
C LEU A 492 27.13 -0.05 -17.26
N ASN A 493 28.03 0.89 -17.59
CA ASN A 493 29.43 0.88 -17.16
C ASN A 493 29.65 1.63 -15.83
N ASN A 494 28.56 2.07 -15.18
CA ASN A 494 28.55 2.94 -14.00
C ASN A 494 29.15 4.34 -14.27
N GLU A 495 29.21 4.78 -15.52
CA GLU A 495 29.60 6.14 -15.90
C GLU A 495 28.43 7.12 -15.74
N LYS A 496 28.69 8.23 -15.06
CA LYS A 496 27.69 9.26 -14.73
C LYS A 496 27.69 10.38 -15.77
N TYR A 497 26.61 10.48 -16.54
CA TYR A 497 26.40 11.54 -17.54
C TYR A 497 25.36 12.53 -17.01
N CYS A 498 25.63 13.84 -17.09
CA CYS A 498 24.72 14.85 -16.53
C CYS A 498 24.59 16.11 -17.41
N VAL A 499 23.39 16.70 -17.36
CA VAL A 499 23.04 17.99 -17.97
C VAL A 499 22.55 18.92 -16.87
N LYS A 500 23.06 20.16 -16.85
CA LYS A 500 22.65 21.21 -15.92
C LYS A 500 21.73 22.22 -16.61
N HIS A 501 20.70 22.65 -15.92
CA HIS A 501 19.80 23.71 -16.38
C HIS A 501 19.16 24.44 -15.18
N SER A 502 18.20 25.32 -15.43
CA SER A 502 17.52 26.08 -14.37
C SER A 502 16.21 26.68 -14.84
N PHE A 503 15.23 26.79 -13.94
CA PHE A 503 13.99 27.56 -14.15
C PHE A 503 13.86 28.70 -13.13
N MET A 504 12.96 29.65 -13.39
CA MET A 504 12.75 30.80 -12.51
C MET A 504 11.41 30.72 -11.77
N ILE A 505 11.40 31.03 -10.48
CA ILE A 505 10.17 31.28 -9.73
C ILE A 505 9.73 32.72 -9.98
N TRP A 506 8.58 32.89 -10.64
CA TRP A 506 8.05 34.18 -11.03
C TRP A 506 6.52 34.16 -11.14
N GLN A 507 5.86 34.90 -10.26
CA GLN A 507 4.45 35.24 -10.38
C GLN A 507 4.29 36.69 -10.84
N ASN A 508 3.56 36.89 -11.94
CA ASN A 508 3.21 38.23 -12.41
C ASN A 508 2.15 38.83 -11.46
N PRO A 509 2.32 40.08 -10.97
CA PRO A 509 1.42 40.69 -9.99
C PRO A 509 0.06 41.11 -10.56
#